data_AF-A0A383D929-F1
#
_entry.id   AF-A0A383D929-F1
#
_cell.length_a   1.000
_cell.length_b   1.000
_cell.length_c   1.000
_cell.angle_alpha   90.00
_cell.angle_beta   90.00
_cell.angle_gamma   90.00
#
_symmetry.space_group_name_H-M   'P 1'
#
loop_
_entity.id
_entity.type
_entity.pdbx_description
1 polymer ?
#
loop_
_entity_poly.entity_id
_entity_poly.type
_entity_poly.pdbx_seq_one_letter_code
_entity_poly.pdbx_strand_id
1 'polypeptide(L)'
;MVPDLTNPTQVVAGYDSTCALDDTGVVCWGKYGSSQERGVLRAEWLDADGDGVGHDRDAFPLDGSEWNDYDSDGIGDTADTDDDNDGIADTADAYPFDTDNDGVRNPDDGDVDGDGYNDWQPDPLPFDTDNDGLRNHLDSDDDGDGVLDVNDAFPLISVTGETDADADGAPDTCDDACVLTGMVVDAFSTNASETVDSDGDGTGNNADTDDDGDGVLDVDDAFPLDA
;
A
#
# COMPACT_ATOMS: atom_id res chain seq x y z
N MET A 1 -29.22 26.08 12.70
CA MET A 1 -28.26 26.51 13.75
C MET A 1 -26.89 26.44 13.11
N VAL A 2 -26.03 27.43 13.31
CA VAL A 2 -24.66 27.40 12.78
C VAL A 2 -23.84 26.51 13.75
N PRO A 3 -23.13 25.50 13.26
CA PRO A 3 -22.26 24.65 14.07
C PRO A 3 -21.03 25.44 14.52
N ASP A 4 -20.39 24.98 15.60
CA ASP A 4 -19.07 25.48 15.96
C ASP A 4 -18.08 24.97 14.90
N LEU A 5 -17.22 25.88 14.42
CA LEU A 5 -16.20 25.59 13.41
C LEU A 5 -14.81 25.83 14.00
N THR A 6 -13.85 25.02 13.60
CA THR A 6 -12.45 25.09 14.06
C THR A 6 -11.56 25.65 12.94
N ASN A 7 -11.08 26.89 13.08
CA ASN A 7 -10.27 27.59 12.06
C ASN A 7 -10.80 27.48 10.62
N PRO A 8 -12.04 27.91 10.34
CA PRO A 8 -12.63 27.75 9.02
C PRO A 8 -11.84 28.49 7.94
N THR A 9 -11.41 27.76 6.93
CA THR A 9 -10.58 28.26 5.81
C THR A 9 -11.43 28.66 4.61
N GLN A 10 -12.56 27.98 4.40
CA GLN A 10 -13.46 28.24 3.29
C GLN A 10 -14.93 28.18 3.72
N VAL A 11 -15.78 29.01 3.11
CA VAL A 11 -17.23 28.99 3.33
C VAL A 11 -17.97 29.14 2.02
N VAL A 12 -18.96 28.27 1.82
CA VAL A 12 -19.80 28.27 0.62
C VAL A 12 -21.26 28.35 1.04
N ALA A 13 -21.94 29.43 0.62
CA ALA A 13 -23.33 29.68 0.96
C ALA A 13 -24.26 29.39 -0.23
N GLY A 14 -25.28 28.56 0.02
CA GLY A 14 -26.29 28.14 -0.92
C GLY A 14 -27.64 28.79 -0.61
N TYR A 15 -28.69 28.35 -1.32
CA TYR A 15 -30.03 28.95 -1.16
C TYR A 15 -30.64 28.66 0.23
N ASP A 16 -30.55 27.41 0.70
CA ASP A 16 -31.11 26.94 1.99
C ASP A 16 -30.09 26.21 2.88
N SER A 17 -28.81 26.16 2.46
CA SER A 17 -27.70 25.49 3.15
C SER A 17 -26.41 26.30 3.06
N THR A 18 -25.48 26.09 3.99
CA THR A 18 -24.12 26.65 3.97
C THR A 18 -23.18 25.55 4.45
N CYS A 19 -22.04 25.42 3.79
CA CYS A 19 -20.97 24.53 4.20
C CYS A 19 -19.72 25.34 4.48
N ALA A 20 -18.94 24.92 5.46
CA ALA A 20 -17.61 25.43 5.73
C ALA A 20 -16.63 24.27 5.70
N LEU A 21 -15.41 24.54 5.24
CA LEU A 21 -14.25 23.73 5.56
C LEU A 21 -13.63 24.27 6.83
N ASP A 22 -13.35 23.39 7.77
CA ASP A 22 -12.66 23.68 9.01
C ASP A 22 -11.64 22.56 9.30
N ASP A 23 -10.86 22.65 10.38
CA ASP A 23 -9.82 21.67 10.74
C ASP A 23 -10.36 20.23 10.94
N THR A 24 -11.69 20.05 10.96
CA THR A 24 -12.37 18.75 11.11
C THR A 24 -13.02 18.24 9.81
N GLY A 25 -12.84 18.97 8.71
CA GLY A 25 -13.38 18.65 7.39
C GLY A 25 -14.60 19.48 7.00
N VAL A 26 -15.44 18.94 6.10
CA VAL A 26 -16.60 19.66 5.57
C VAL A 26 -17.78 19.62 6.56
N VAL A 27 -18.11 20.78 7.11
CA VAL A 27 -19.24 20.96 8.03
C VAL A 27 -20.38 21.71 7.33
N CYS A 28 -21.49 21.05 7.06
CA CYS A 28 -22.67 21.64 6.42
C CYS A 28 -23.83 21.87 7.41
N TRP A 29 -24.52 23.01 7.29
CA TRP A 29 -25.71 23.33 8.07
C TRP A 29 -26.81 24.00 7.23
N GLY A 30 -28.07 23.78 7.63
CA GLY A 30 -29.25 24.29 6.92
C GLY A 30 -30.34 23.25 6.75
N LYS A 31 -31.31 23.51 5.87
CA LYS A 31 -32.54 22.72 5.73
C LYS A 31 -32.31 21.28 5.24
N TYR A 32 -31.18 21.02 4.58
CA TYR A 32 -30.77 19.72 4.05
C TYR A 32 -29.43 19.27 4.64
N GLY A 33 -29.22 19.52 5.93
CA GLY A 33 -27.95 19.42 6.66
C GLY A 33 -27.20 18.08 6.66
N SER A 34 -27.49 17.16 5.76
CA SER A 34 -26.68 15.95 5.53
C SER A 34 -27.02 15.21 4.23
N SER A 35 -27.82 15.75 3.28
CA SER A 35 -28.22 14.96 2.10
C SER A 35 -28.41 15.77 0.83
N GLN A 36 -27.69 15.31 -0.21
CA GLN A 36 -27.89 15.61 -1.64
C GLN A 36 -29.38 15.73 -1.99
N GLU A 37 -29.75 16.82 -2.66
CA GLU A 37 -30.42 16.77 -3.97
C GLU A 37 -30.86 18.19 -4.41
N ARG A 38 -30.57 18.50 -5.68
CA ARG A 38 -31.12 19.62 -6.48
C ARG A 38 -30.53 21.01 -6.20
N GLY A 39 -29.31 21.21 -6.71
CA GLY A 39 -29.09 22.31 -7.64
C GLY A 39 -28.29 23.52 -7.17
N VAL A 40 -27.84 23.63 -5.91
CA VAL A 40 -26.90 24.69 -5.50
C VAL A 40 -26.04 24.19 -4.32
N LEU A 41 -24.73 24.19 -4.54
CA LEU A 41 -23.61 23.73 -3.70
C LEU A 41 -23.36 22.23 -3.73
N ARG A 42 -22.21 21.84 -4.26
CA ARG A 42 -21.66 20.50 -4.07
C ARG A 42 -20.26 20.67 -3.52
N ALA A 43 -19.98 19.99 -2.41
CA ALA A 43 -18.66 19.96 -1.78
C ALA A 43 -17.58 19.41 -2.74
N GLU A 44 -17.99 18.77 -3.83
CA GLU A 44 -17.18 18.30 -4.97
C GLU A 44 -16.37 19.39 -5.74
N TRP A 45 -16.50 20.67 -5.36
CA TRP A 45 -15.69 21.77 -5.92
C TRP A 45 -14.89 22.51 -4.86
N LEU A 46 -14.99 22.06 -3.61
CA LEU A 46 -14.19 22.62 -2.54
C LEU A 46 -12.81 21.97 -2.66
N ASP A 47 -11.85 22.81 -2.98
CA ASP A 47 -10.45 22.49 -3.22
C ASP A 47 -9.70 23.38 -2.22
N ALA A 48 -9.24 22.77 -1.15
CA ALA A 48 -8.84 23.46 0.06
C ALA A 48 -7.43 24.05 -0.02
N ASP A 49 -6.54 23.26 -0.61
CA ASP A 49 -5.12 23.53 -0.78
C ASP A 49 -4.80 24.07 -2.18
N GLY A 50 -5.73 23.98 -3.12
CA GLY A 50 -5.66 24.62 -4.43
C GLY A 50 -4.91 23.79 -5.48
N ASP A 51 -4.84 22.48 -5.31
CA ASP A 51 -4.16 21.54 -6.22
C ASP A 51 -4.97 21.22 -7.49
N GLY A 52 -6.28 21.54 -7.47
CA GLY A 52 -7.21 21.31 -8.56
C GLY A 52 -8.01 20.01 -8.47
N VAL A 53 -7.83 19.22 -7.41
CA VAL A 53 -8.66 18.07 -7.05
C VAL A 53 -9.69 18.53 -6.01
N GLY A 54 -10.95 18.11 -6.20
CA GLY A 54 -12.00 18.45 -5.25
C GLY A 54 -11.97 17.48 -4.07
N HIS A 55 -12.27 17.95 -2.87
CA HIS A 55 -12.32 17.15 -1.63
C HIS A 55 -13.03 15.79 -1.69
N ASP A 56 -13.99 15.61 -2.60
CA ASP A 56 -14.70 14.33 -2.72
C ASP A 56 -13.89 13.26 -3.47
N ARG A 57 -12.74 13.63 -4.01
CA ARG A 57 -11.81 12.81 -4.80
C ARG A 57 -10.35 13.03 -4.41
N ASP A 58 -10.13 13.79 -3.35
CA ASP A 58 -8.84 14.17 -2.84
C ASP A 58 -8.70 13.48 -1.49
N ALA A 59 -7.77 12.52 -1.43
CA ALA A 59 -7.45 11.76 -0.23
C ALA A 59 -6.71 12.62 0.81
N PHE A 60 -6.06 13.69 0.37
CA PHE A 60 -5.34 14.65 1.20
C PHE A 60 -5.90 16.08 1.11
N PRO A 61 -7.14 16.30 1.62
CA PRO A 61 -7.86 17.58 1.69
C PRO A 61 -7.12 18.85 2.11
N LEU A 62 -5.90 18.80 2.60
CA LEU A 62 -5.17 19.96 3.12
C LEU A 62 -3.71 20.01 2.63
N ASP A 63 -3.28 19.05 1.82
CA ASP A 63 -1.93 18.95 1.29
C ASP A 63 -1.96 18.94 -0.24
N GLY A 64 -1.85 20.12 -0.85
CA GLY A 64 -1.93 20.22 -2.31
C GLY A 64 -0.73 19.66 -3.08
N SER A 65 0.15 18.91 -2.42
CA SER A 65 1.15 18.05 -3.06
C SER A 65 0.65 16.64 -3.29
N GLU A 66 -0.37 16.21 -2.56
CA GLU A 66 -0.91 14.85 -2.50
C GLU A 66 -2.40 14.88 -2.83
N TRP A 67 -2.91 13.87 -3.53
CA TRP A 67 -4.36 13.81 -3.84
C TRP A 67 -4.91 12.39 -3.94
N ASN A 68 -4.04 11.41 -4.17
CA ASN A 68 -4.35 9.99 -4.17
C ASN A 68 -3.70 9.32 -2.95
N ASP A 69 -4.28 8.19 -2.53
CA ASP A 69 -3.89 7.31 -1.43
C ASP A 69 -4.32 5.90 -1.87
N TYR A 70 -3.54 5.27 -2.74
CA TYR A 70 -3.98 4.10 -3.49
C TYR A 70 -4.27 2.88 -2.59
N ASP A 71 -3.39 2.62 -1.62
CA ASP A 71 -3.52 1.55 -0.62
C ASP A 71 -4.28 1.98 0.67
N SER A 72 -4.57 3.27 0.82
CA SER A 72 -5.28 3.85 1.97
C SER A 72 -4.52 3.78 3.31
N ASP A 73 -3.19 3.81 3.29
CA ASP A 73 -2.37 3.85 4.52
C ASP A 73 -2.27 5.26 5.14
N GLY A 74 -2.64 6.30 4.38
CA GLY A 74 -2.64 7.70 4.80
C GLY A 74 -1.33 8.45 4.52
N ILE A 75 -0.44 7.89 3.72
CA ILE A 75 0.63 8.54 2.96
C ILE A 75 0.11 8.70 1.51
N GLY A 76 0.40 9.82 0.87
CA GLY A 76 -0.10 10.04 -0.49
C GLY A 76 0.85 9.50 -1.53
N ASP A 77 0.34 9.02 -2.66
CA ASP A 77 1.12 8.39 -3.75
C ASP A 77 2.34 9.22 -4.22
N THR A 78 2.36 10.55 -4.01
CA THR A 78 3.53 11.35 -4.41
C THR A 78 4.66 11.30 -3.37
N ALA A 79 4.34 10.98 -2.11
CA ALA A 79 5.27 10.83 -1.01
C ALA A 79 5.51 9.37 -0.60
N ASP A 80 4.58 8.48 -0.94
CA ASP A 80 4.75 7.05 -0.79
C ASP A 80 5.85 6.54 -1.74
N THR A 81 6.45 5.42 -1.35
CA THR A 81 7.46 4.73 -2.15
C THR A 81 6.98 3.35 -2.61
N ASP A 82 5.77 2.95 -2.20
CA ASP A 82 5.12 1.68 -2.48
C ASP A 82 3.59 1.94 -2.53
N ASP A 83 3.12 2.51 -3.65
CA ASP A 83 1.75 3.05 -3.80
C ASP A 83 0.65 2.01 -3.50
N ASP A 84 0.89 0.73 -3.75
CA ASP A 84 -0.06 -0.37 -3.56
C ASP A 84 0.27 -1.34 -2.42
N ASN A 85 1.35 -1.06 -1.70
CA ASN A 85 1.82 -1.76 -0.50
C ASN A 85 1.96 -3.28 -0.71
N ASP A 86 2.38 -3.68 -1.90
CA ASP A 86 2.64 -5.07 -2.28
C ASP A 86 4.05 -5.56 -1.84
N GLY A 87 4.86 -4.65 -1.29
CA GLY A 87 6.22 -4.90 -0.82
C GLY A 87 7.30 -4.62 -1.86
N ILE A 88 6.94 -4.19 -3.07
CA ILE A 88 7.84 -3.85 -4.17
C ILE A 88 7.77 -2.33 -4.40
N ALA A 89 8.82 -1.61 -4.03
CA ALA A 89 8.86 -0.16 -4.20
C ALA A 89 8.60 0.29 -5.66
N ASP A 90 7.91 1.42 -5.85
CA ASP A 90 7.44 1.94 -7.16
C ASP A 90 8.52 2.00 -8.25
N THR A 91 9.77 2.20 -7.83
CA THR A 91 10.92 2.30 -8.74
C THR A 91 11.34 0.96 -9.35
N ALA A 92 11.04 -0.14 -8.66
CA ALA A 92 11.33 -1.51 -9.05
C ALA A 92 10.08 -2.23 -9.53
N ASP A 93 8.90 -1.74 -9.18
CA ASP A 93 7.66 -2.41 -9.47
C ASP A 93 7.18 -2.21 -10.94
N ALA A 94 6.80 -3.33 -11.55
CA ALA A 94 6.28 -3.41 -12.90
C ALA A 94 4.75 -3.27 -12.95
N TYR A 95 4.07 -3.39 -11.81
CA TYR A 95 2.62 -3.44 -11.67
C TYR A 95 2.11 -2.54 -10.53
N PRO A 96 2.22 -1.19 -10.62
CA PRO A 96 2.18 -0.30 -9.43
C PRO A 96 0.81 -0.09 -8.79
N PHE A 97 -0.16 -0.90 -9.18
CA PHE A 97 -1.57 -0.82 -8.80
C PHE A 97 -2.15 -2.25 -8.80
N ASP A 98 -1.40 -3.22 -8.29
CA ASP A 98 -1.63 -4.67 -8.31
C ASP A 98 -1.20 -5.29 -6.97
N THR A 99 -2.03 -5.06 -5.94
CA THR A 99 -1.69 -5.32 -4.53
C THR A 99 -1.34 -6.79 -4.22
N ASP A 100 -1.87 -7.75 -4.97
CA ASP A 100 -1.61 -9.18 -4.77
C ASP A 100 -0.65 -9.79 -5.82
N ASN A 101 -0.15 -8.96 -6.74
CA ASN A 101 0.76 -9.36 -7.82
C ASN A 101 0.27 -10.56 -8.67
N ASP A 102 -1.04 -10.74 -8.84
CA ASP A 102 -1.59 -11.83 -9.68
C ASP A 102 -1.56 -11.49 -11.19
N GLY A 103 -1.24 -10.24 -11.52
CA GLY A 103 -1.17 -9.69 -12.87
C GLY A 103 -2.48 -9.06 -13.34
N VAL A 104 -3.46 -8.88 -12.45
CA VAL A 104 -4.72 -8.17 -12.66
C VAL A 104 -4.76 -6.97 -11.71
N ARG A 105 -4.51 -5.78 -12.26
CA ARG A 105 -4.62 -4.52 -11.51
C ARG A 105 -5.95 -4.39 -10.74
N ASN A 106 -5.90 -3.91 -9.49
CA ASN A 106 -7.02 -3.85 -8.55
C ASN A 106 -8.34 -3.30 -9.13
N PRO A 107 -8.36 -2.26 -10.02
CA PRO A 107 -9.63 -1.77 -10.59
C PRO A 107 -10.34 -2.76 -11.52
N ASP A 108 -9.58 -3.69 -12.10
CA ASP A 108 -10.05 -4.74 -13.01
C ASP A 108 -10.11 -6.10 -12.32
N ASP A 109 -9.48 -6.23 -11.16
CA ASP A 109 -9.51 -7.40 -10.31
C ASP A 109 -10.74 -7.39 -9.38
N GLY A 110 -11.12 -8.58 -8.95
CA GLY A 110 -12.22 -8.75 -8.04
C GLY A 110 -11.85 -9.51 -6.79
N ASP A 111 -10.58 -9.63 -6.45
CA ASP A 111 -10.01 -10.39 -5.32
C ASP A 111 -8.72 -9.68 -4.83
N VAL A 112 -8.81 -8.38 -4.53
CA VAL A 112 -7.67 -7.45 -4.49
C VAL A 112 -6.59 -7.80 -3.46
N ASP A 113 -6.94 -8.55 -2.42
CA ASP A 113 -6.01 -9.01 -1.37
C ASP A 113 -5.58 -10.48 -1.55
N GLY A 114 -5.91 -11.11 -2.68
CA GLY A 114 -5.45 -12.44 -3.07
C GLY A 114 -6.00 -13.58 -2.21
N ASP A 115 -6.98 -13.32 -1.35
CA ASP A 115 -7.42 -14.27 -0.32
C ASP A 115 -8.36 -15.37 -0.87
N GLY A 116 -8.93 -15.17 -2.07
CA GLY A 116 -9.86 -16.10 -2.72
C GLY A 116 -11.35 -15.78 -2.48
N TYR A 117 -11.67 -14.69 -1.80
CA TYR A 117 -13.00 -14.11 -1.63
C TYR A 117 -13.16 -12.83 -2.42
N ASN A 118 -13.83 -12.98 -3.56
CA ASN A 118 -14.14 -11.79 -4.36
C ASN A 118 -14.77 -10.60 -3.61
N ASP A 119 -14.30 -9.38 -3.90
CA ASP A 119 -14.73 -8.10 -3.32
C ASP A 119 -16.23 -7.82 -3.46
N TRP A 120 -16.86 -8.48 -4.44
CA TRP A 120 -18.28 -8.33 -4.77
C TRP A 120 -19.19 -9.11 -3.83
N GLN A 121 -18.64 -10.08 -3.10
CA GLN A 121 -19.28 -10.72 -1.97
C GLN A 121 -18.85 -10.00 -0.69
N PRO A 122 -19.65 -10.06 0.39
CA PRO A 122 -19.18 -9.59 1.68
C PRO A 122 -18.04 -10.52 2.07
N ASP A 123 -16.84 -10.07 1.76
CA ASP A 123 -15.63 -10.55 2.36
C ASP A 123 -15.82 -10.43 3.91
N PRO A 124 -15.79 -11.57 4.63
CA PRO A 124 -15.99 -11.57 6.06
C PRO A 124 -14.92 -10.80 6.83
N LEU A 125 -13.71 -10.68 6.28
CA LEU A 125 -12.49 -10.20 6.91
C LEU A 125 -11.53 -9.62 5.85
N PRO A 126 -11.66 -8.32 5.52
CA PRO A 126 -10.76 -7.68 4.58
C PRO A 126 -9.31 -7.75 5.04
N PHE A 127 -8.40 -8.06 4.12
CA PHE A 127 -6.97 -8.25 4.36
C PHE A 127 -6.70 -9.40 5.34
N ASP A 128 -7.18 -10.60 5.00
CA ASP A 128 -6.97 -11.90 5.67
C ASP A 128 -6.37 -12.86 4.63
N THR A 129 -5.07 -12.68 4.33
CA THR A 129 -4.41 -13.25 3.15
C THR A 129 -4.46 -14.78 3.10
N ASP A 130 -4.34 -15.49 4.24
CA ASP A 130 -4.42 -16.95 4.31
C ASP A 130 -5.81 -17.52 4.64
N ASN A 131 -6.75 -16.63 4.97
CA ASN A 131 -8.13 -16.96 5.30
C ASN A 131 -8.32 -17.82 6.55
N ASP A 132 -7.46 -17.70 7.56
CA ASP A 132 -7.57 -18.40 8.84
C ASP A 132 -8.60 -17.79 9.80
N GLY A 133 -9.03 -16.55 9.53
CA GLY A 133 -9.96 -15.79 10.35
C GLY A 133 -9.32 -14.70 11.21
N LEU A 134 -8.03 -14.42 11.01
CA LEU A 134 -7.30 -13.27 11.54
C LEU A 134 -6.91 -12.36 10.37
N ARG A 135 -6.98 -11.05 10.58
CA ARG A 135 -6.51 -10.11 9.54
C ARG A 135 -5.02 -9.93 9.70
N ASN A 136 -4.30 -9.66 8.62
CA ASN A 136 -2.84 -9.57 8.56
C ASN A 136 -2.22 -8.81 9.75
N HIS A 137 -2.66 -7.58 10.03
CA HIS A 137 -2.18 -6.79 11.19
C HIS A 137 -2.42 -7.40 12.61
N LEU A 138 -3.17 -8.50 12.71
CA LEU A 138 -3.43 -9.28 13.93
C LEU A 138 -3.00 -10.74 13.81
N ASP A 139 -2.59 -11.16 12.62
CA ASP A 139 -1.97 -12.45 12.38
C ASP A 139 -0.45 -12.34 12.57
N SER A 140 0.24 -13.47 12.52
CA SER A 140 1.69 -13.59 12.68
C SER A 140 2.33 -14.47 11.62
N ASP A 141 1.54 -14.89 10.64
CA ASP A 141 1.78 -15.84 9.56
C ASP A 141 0.74 -15.50 8.47
N ASP A 142 0.86 -14.29 7.91
CA ASP A 142 -0.18 -13.63 7.10
C ASP A 142 -0.58 -14.46 5.86
N ASP A 143 0.33 -15.28 5.31
CA ASP A 143 0.11 -16.12 4.13
C ASP A 143 -0.12 -17.61 4.42
N GLY A 144 -0.04 -18.00 5.70
CA GLY A 144 -0.32 -19.35 6.19
C GLY A 144 0.61 -20.44 5.66
N ASP A 145 1.82 -20.10 5.21
CA ASP A 145 2.79 -21.06 4.69
C ASP A 145 3.55 -21.81 5.81
N GLY A 146 3.49 -21.26 7.03
CA GLY A 146 4.07 -21.82 8.24
C GLY A 146 5.40 -21.19 8.67
N VAL A 147 5.89 -20.19 7.96
CA VAL A 147 6.93 -19.25 8.37
C VAL A 147 6.25 -18.01 8.99
N LEU A 148 6.76 -17.51 10.11
CA LEU A 148 6.15 -16.34 10.76
C LEU A 148 6.64 -15.08 10.06
N ASP A 149 5.80 -14.05 9.87
CA ASP A 149 6.13 -12.80 9.16
C ASP A 149 7.50 -12.21 9.56
N VAL A 150 7.84 -12.31 10.84
CA VAL A 150 9.10 -11.77 11.39
C VAL A 150 10.36 -12.51 10.93
N ASN A 151 10.21 -13.69 10.33
CA ASN A 151 11.29 -14.47 9.73
C ASN A 151 10.94 -14.88 8.29
N ASP A 152 9.96 -14.22 7.68
CA ASP A 152 9.50 -14.51 6.33
C ASP A 152 10.03 -13.46 5.35
N ALA A 153 10.66 -13.91 4.27
CA ALA A 153 11.14 -13.06 3.19
C ALA A 153 9.99 -12.47 2.35
N PHE A 154 8.85 -13.17 2.28
CA PHE A 154 7.66 -12.78 1.56
C PHE A 154 6.40 -12.98 2.43
N PRO A 155 6.18 -12.15 3.47
CA PRO A 155 5.12 -12.38 4.47
C PRO A 155 3.69 -12.49 3.95
N LEU A 156 3.43 -12.00 2.73
CA LEU A 156 2.10 -12.00 2.11
C LEU A 156 1.95 -13.04 0.99
N ILE A 157 3.00 -13.81 0.68
CA ILE A 157 3.05 -14.68 -0.49
C ILE A 157 3.56 -16.07 -0.13
N SER A 158 2.62 -17.00 -0.03
CA SER A 158 2.91 -18.36 0.42
C SER A 158 3.97 -19.09 -0.41
N VAL A 159 5.03 -19.57 0.25
CA VAL A 159 6.04 -20.45 -0.37
C VAL A 159 5.52 -21.87 -0.63
N THR A 160 4.25 -22.15 -0.31
CA THR A 160 3.65 -23.49 -0.36
C THR A 160 3.77 -24.13 -1.74
N GLY A 161 4.57 -25.20 -1.80
CA GLY A 161 4.76 -26.00 -3.02
C GLY A 161 6.14 -25.83 -3.64
N GLU A 162 6.89 -24.83 -3.21
CA GLU A 162 8.29 -24.65 -3.52
C GLU A 162 9.20 -25.37 -2.52
N THR A 163 10.50 -25.40 -2.82
CA THR A 163 11.51 -25.89 -1.88
C THR A 163 12.08 -24.69 -1.15
N ASP A 164 12.00 -24.71 0.18
CA ASP A 164 12.62 -23.74 1.08
C ASP A 164 13.44 -24.56 2.11
N ALA A 165 14.76 -24.50 1.99
CA ALA A 165 15.65 -25.39 2.73
C ALA A 165 16.04 -24.89 4.12
N ASP A 166 15.92 -23.60 4.41
CA ASP A 166 16.23 -23.00 5.71
C ASP A 166 15.03 -22.36 6.43
N ALA A 167 13.86 -22.39 5.80
CA ALA A 167 12.56 -21.99 6.35
C ALA A 167 12.50 -20.49 6.67
N ASP A 168 12.94 -19.66 5.74
CA ASP A 168 12.88 -18.20 5.83
C ASP A 168 11.88 -17.56 4.87
N GLY A 169 11.05 -18.37 4.19
CA GLY A 169 10.02 -17.89 3.27
C GLY A 169 10.53 -17.60 1.85
N ALA A 170 11.86 -17.57 1.61
CA ALA A 170 12.40 -17.43 0.27
C ALA A 170 12.57 -18.81 -0.42
N PRO A 171 12.07 -19.01 -1.65
CA PRO A 171 12.18 -20.31 -2.31
C PRO A 171 13.59 -20.55 -2.91
N ASP A 172 14.18 -21.74 -2.66
CA ASP A 172 15.43 -22.24 -3.27
C ASP A 172 15.40 -22.21 -4.81
N THR A 173 14.19 -22.35 -5.37
CA THR A 173 13.91 -22.28 -6.80
C THR A 173 12.57 -21.61 -7.02
N CYS A 174 12.51 -20.69 -7.97
CA CYS A 174 11.32 -19.94 -8.31
C CYS A 174 10.96 -20.22 -9.77
N ASP A 175 9.76 -20.76 -10.02
CA ASP A 175 9.25 -20.99 -11.37
C ASP A 175 8.52 -19.76 -11.94
N ASP A 176 7.95 -19.87 -13.14
CA ASP A 176 7.27 -18.73 -13.79
C ASP A 176 6.05 -18.22 -12.98
N ALA A 177 5.46 -19.04 -12.10
CA ALA A 177 4.34 -18.62 -11.27
C ALA A 177 4.85 -17.87 -10.03
N CYS A 178 5.89 -18.39 -9.38
CA CYS A 178 6.55 -17.71 -8.26
C CYS A 178 7.12 -16.34 -8.67
N VAL A 179 7.75 -16.23 -9.85
CA VAL A 179 8.25 -14.94 -10.34
C VAL A 179 7.12 -13.95 -10.64
N LEU A 180 5.91 -14.45 -10.95
CA LEU A 180 4.78 -13.59 -11.26
C LEU A 180 4.25 -12.90 -9.99
N THR A 181 4.27 -13.59 -8.85
CA THR A 181 3.82 -13.06 -7.56
C THR A 181 4.86 -12.13 -6.91
N GLY A 182 5.95 -11.78 -7.60
CA GLY A 182 7.02 -10.94 -7.05
C GLY A 182 8.11 -11.70 -6.25
N MET A 183 7.96 -13.01 -6.03
CA MET A 183 8.99 -13.79 -5.33
C MET A 183 10.28 -13.89 -6.15
N VAL A 184 11.41 -13.92 -5.46
CA VAL A 184 12.74 -14.17 -6.04
C VAL A 184 13.39 -15.42 -5.46
N VAL A 185 14.31 -16.02 -6.23
CA VAL A 185 15.08 -17.18 -5.76
C VAL A 185 15.98 -16.79 -4.60
N ASP A 186 15.97 -17.60 -3.55
CA ASP A 186 16.91 -17.48 -2.45
C ASP A 186 18.37 -17.72 -2.90
N ALA A 187 19.20 -16.69 -2.82
CA ALA A 187 20.62 -16.76 -3.12
C ALA A 187 21.39 -17.64 -2.12
N PHE A 188 20.85 -17.83 -0.90
CA PHE A 188 21.49 -18.53 0.21
C PHE A 188 20.59 -19.56 0.90
N SER A 189 20.03 -20.52 0.15
CA SER A 189 19.21 -21.71 0.54
C SER A 189 19.57 -22.57 1.78
N THR A 190 20.50 -22.16 2.62
CA THR A 190 20.82 -22.82 3.90
C THR A 190 21.10 -21.83 5.02
N ASN A 191 20.89 -20.54 4.79
CA ASN A 191 21.13 -19.44 5.70
C ASN A 191 19.94 -18.47 5.72
N ALA A 192 18.96 -18.77 6.56
CA ALA A 192 17.77 -17.97 6.89
C ALA A 192 18.00 -16.54 7.43
N SER A 193 19.20 -15.99 7.29
CA SER A 193 19.53 -14.60 7.61
C SER A 193 20.07 -13.85 6.40
N GLU A 194 20.11 -14.47 5.23
CA GLU A 194 20.54 -13.90 3.96
C GLU A 194 19.64 -14.47 2.87
N THR A 195 19.02 -13.61 2.07
CA THR A 195 18.12 -14.04 0.98
C THR A 195 18.60 -13.50 -0.37
N VAL A 196 19.20 -12.30 -0.38
CA VAL A 196 19.58 -11.56 -1.58
C VAL A 196 21.10 -11.36 -1.63
N ASP A 197 21.68 -11.50 -2.83
CA ASP A 197 23.08 -11.21 -3.20
C ASP A 197 23.05 -10.24 -4.38
N SER A 198 23.03 -8.93 -4.08
CA SER A 198 22.76 -7.88 -5.06
C SER A 198 23.86 -7.72 -6.12
N ASP A 199 25.14 -7.83 -5.74
CA ASP A 199 26.29 -7.68 -6.65
C ASP A 199 26.85 -9.03 -7.16
N GLY A 200 26.41 -10.15 -6.59
CA GLY A 200 26.79 -11.50 -6.98
C GLY A 200 28.19 -11.89 -6.50
N ASP A 201 28.73 -11.26 -5.46
CA ASP A 201 30.04 -11.58 -4.91
C ASP A 201 30.04 -12.82 -4.00
N GLY A 202 28.84 -13.27 -3.60
CA GLY A 202 28.61 -14.42 -2.73
C GLY A 202 28.54 -14.10 -1.24
N THR A 203 28.47 -12.83 -0.87
CA THR A 203 28.11 -12.31 0.46
C THR A 203 26.68 -11.79 0.37
N GLY A 204 25.82 -12.16 1.32
CA GLY A 204 24.44 -11.67 1.29
C GLY A 204 24.35 -10.27 1.86
N ASN A 205 23.34 -9.50 1.43
CA ASN A 205 23.20 -8.08 1.75
C ASN A 205 23.16 -7.79 3.27
N ASN A 206 22.69 -8.72 4.13
CA ASN A 206 22.71 -8.47 5.59
C ASN A 206 24.12 -8.58 6.19
N ALA A 207 25.06 -9.23 5.50
CA ALA A 207 26.46 -9.39 5.89
C ALA A 207 27.44 -8.57 5.04
N ASP A 208 27.03 -8.15 3.85
CA ASP A 208 27.80 -7.27 2.98
C ASP A 208 27.76 -5.83 3.50
N THR A 209 28.69 -5.01 3.04
CA THR A 209 28.83 -3.61 3.42
C THR A 209 28.88 -2.68 2.21
N ASP A 210 28.67 -3.22 1.01
CA ASP A 210 28.77 -2.62 -0.32
C ASP A 210 27.84 -3.41 -1.25
N ASP A 211 26.54 -3.41 -0.94
CA ASP A 211 25.55 -4.36 -1.49
C ASP A 211 25.46 -4.33 -3.04
N ASP A 212 25.78 -3.21 -3.69
CA ASP A 212 25.77 -3.07 -5.15
C ASP A 212 27.16 -3.16 -5.81
N GLY A 213 28.22 -3.25 -5.00
CA GLY A 213 29.60 -3.38 -5.44
C GLY A 213 30.15 -2.18 -6.22
N ASP A 214 29.57 -0.98 -6.05
CA ASP A 214 30.03 0.26 -6.69
C ASP A 214 31.32 0.82 -6.05
N GLY A 215 31.64 0.34 -4.84
CA GLY A 215 32.82 0.70 -4.05
C GLY A 215 32.59 1.81 -3.02
N VAL A 216 31.35 2.21 -2.78
CA VAL A 216 30.87 3.08 -1.72
C VAL A 216 30.11 2.22 -0.70
N LEU A 217 30.57 2.24 0.55
CA LEU A 217 29.93 1.42 1.59
C LEU A 217 28.48 1.88 1.83
N ASP A 218 27.55 0.97 2.14
CA ASP A 218 26.12 1.28 2.33
C ASP A 218 25.87 2.42 3.33
N VAL A 219 26.72 2.51 4.36
CA VAL A 219 26.64 3.56 5.39
C VAL A 219 26.95 4.97 4.87
N ASP A 220 27.63 5.06 3.73
CA ASP A 220 28.02 6.26 3.03
C ASP A 220 27.31 6.39 1.66
N ASP A 221 26.52 5.39 1.25
CA ASP A 221 25.73 5.39 0.01
C ASP A 221 24.31 5.94 0.22
N ALA A 222 23.85 6.76 -0.72
CA ALA A 222 22.47 7.27 -0.74
C ALA A 222 21.48 6.28 -1.35
N PHE A 223 21.98 5.34 -2.17
CA PHE A 223 21.25 4.30 -2.87
C PHE A 223 22.07 2.99 -2.80
N PRO A 224 22.10 2.30 -1.64
CA PRO A 224 22.97 1.14 -1.42
C PRO A 224 22.78 -0.07 -2.35
N LEU A 225 21.80 -0.03 -3.26
CA LEU A 225 21.46 -1.11 -4.18
C LEU A 225 21.58 -0.66 -5.66
N ASP A 226 22.24 0.47 -5.95
CA ASP A 226 22.34 1.09 -7.29
C ASP A 226 23.76 1.59 -7.64
N ALA A 227 24.48 0.81 -8.46
CA ALA A 227 25.91 0.96 -8.80
C ALA A 227 26.33 1.99 -9.89
#